data_AF-A0A7W6IHS2-F1
#
_entry.id   AF-A0A7W6IHS2-F1
#
_cell.length_a   1.000
_cell.length_b   1.000
_cell.length_c   1.000
_cell.angle_alpha   90.00
_cell.angle_beta   90.00
_cell.angle_gamma   90.00
#
_symmetry.space_group_name_H-M   'P 1'
#
loop_
_entity.id
_entity.type
_entity.pdbx_description
1 polymer ?
#
loop_
_entity_poly.entity_id
_entity_poly.type
_entity_poly.pdbx_seq_one_letter_code
_entity_poly.pdbx_strand_id
1 'polypeptide(L)'
;MEADIAKHVMTLCQSLDENGPAPIGMDMSLTHTLGFDSLKLMQFFAGVEQLYPGVALEEWFIEHSTDGRDTLRNAVSYLTRFIGPSATRG
;
A
#
# COMPACT_ATOMS: atom_id res chain seq x y z
N MET A 1 -3.81 -4.11 -14.89
CA MET A 1 -3.32 -4.90 -13.74
C MET A 1 -2.55 -4.02 -12.76
N GLU A 2 -1.33 -3.56 -13.05
CA GLU A 2 -0.61 -2.64 -12.14
C GLU A 2 -1.36 -1.31 -11.94
N ALA A 3 -1.89 -0.71 -13.01
CA ALA A 3 -2.69 0.51 -12.94
C ALA A 3 -3.96 0.36 -12.08
N ASP A 4 -4.60 -0.82 -12.10
CA ASP A 4 -5.77 -1.11 -11.27
C ASP A 4 -5.38 -1.25 -9.79
N ILE A 5 -4.28 -1.95 -9.51
CA ILE A 5 -3.73 -2.09 -8.16
C ILE A 5 -3.36 -0.72 -7.59
N ALA A 6 -2.66 0.08 -8.38
CA ALA A 6 -2.31 1.45 -8.02
C ALA A 6 -3.53 2.28 -7.68
N LYS A 7 -4.56 2.24 -8.53
CA LYS A 7 -5.81 2.98 -8.29
C LYS A 7 -6.49 2.55 -6.99
N HIS A 8 -6.60 1.24 -6.72
CA HIS A 8 -7.21 0.75 -5.48
C HIS A 8 -6.42 1.18 -4.24
N VAL A 9 -5.10 1.05 -4.26
CA VAL A 9 -4.23 1.47 -3.14
C VAL A 9 -4.34 2.97 -2.91
N MET A 10 -4.32 3.79 -3.97
CA MET A 10 -4.46 5.24 -3.86
C MET A 10 -5.84 5.64 -3.31
N THR A 11 -6.92 5.00 -3.78
CA THR A 11 -8.27 5.24 -3.26
C THR A 11 -8.38 4.84 -1.79
N LEU A 12 -7.74 3.75 -1.37
CA LEU A 12 -7.67 3.36 0.04
C LEU A 12 -6.94 4.42 0.87
N CYS A 13 -5.76 4.87 0.44
CA CYS A 13 -5.03 5.95 1.12
C CYS A 13 -5.85 7.24 1.21
N GLN A 14 -6.55 7.63 0.13
CA GLN A 14 -7.46 8.78 0.13
C GLN A 14 -8.60 8.64 1.12
N SER A 15 -9.12 7.42 1.32
CA SER A 15 -10.20 7.18 2.28
C SER A 15 -9.73 7.23 3.75
N LEU A 16 -8.44 7.01 3.99
CA LEU A 16 -7.81 7.03 5.32
C LEU A 16 -7.20 8.39 5.66
N ASP A 17 -6.88 9.20 4.64
CA ASP A 17 -6.40 10.57 4.84
C ASP A 17 -7.55 11.51 5.16
N GLU A 18 -7.56 12.01 6.39
CA GLU A 18 -8.56 12.96 6.90
C GLU A 18 -8.21 14.42 6.56
N ASN A 19 -7.02 14.68 6.02
CA ASN A 19 -6.46 16.03 5.83
C ASN A 19 -6.88 16.72 4.52
N GLY A 20 -7.72 16.09 3.70
CA GLY A 20 -8.42 16.73 2.59
C GLY A 20 -7.89 16.34 1.21
N PRO A 21 -8.39 17.00 0.13
CA PRO A 21 -8.34 16.50 -1.25
C PRO A 21 -6.96 16.60 -1.91
N ALA A 22 -5.88 16.57 -1.13
CA ALA A 22 -4.53 16.55 -1.68
C ALA A 22 -4.37 15.30 -2.58
N PRO A 23 -3.88 15.46 -3.81
CA PRO A 23 -3.71 14.35 -4.72
C PRO A 23 -2.66 13.39 -4.15
N ILE A 24 -3.11 12.23 -3.66
CA ILE A 24 -2.24 11.12 -3.27
C ILE A 24 -1.43 10.71 -4.50
N GLY A 25 -0.11 10.70 -4.37
CA GLY A 25 0.83 10.35 -5.44
C GLY A 25 1.64 9.09 -5.14
N MET A 26 2.11 8.40 -6.18
CA MET A 26 2.85 7.14 -6.00
C MET A 26 4.18 7.30 -5.25
N ASP A 27 4.79 8.47 -5.34
CA ASP A 27 6.08 8.76 -4.69
C ASP A 27 5.92 9.20 -3.22
N MET A 28 4.69 9.23 -2.70
CA MET A 28 4.41 9.55 -1.30
C MET A 28 4.68 8.34 -0.40
N SER A 29 5.41 8.57 0.69
CA SER A 29 5.62 7.58 1.77
C SER A 29 4.42 7.53 2.70
N LEU A 30 4.01 6.31 3.10
CA LEU A 30 2.90 6.10 4.04
C LEU A 30 3.18 6.81 5.38
N THR A 31 4.40 6.70 5.92
CA THR A 31 4.77 7.29 7.21
C THR A 31 5.32 8.71 7.11
N HIS A 32 6.19 9.00 6.16
CA HIS A 32 6.85 10.31 6.07
C HIS A 32 6.03 11.37 5.36
N THR A 33 5.31 11.01 4.29
CA THR A 33 4.56 11.98 3.48
C THR A 33 3.10 12.03 3.90
N LEU A 34 2.45 10.88 4.03
CA LEU A 34 1.05 10.79 4.44
C LEU A 34 0.87 10.83 5.95
N GLY A 35 1.96 10.66 6.73
CA GLY A 35 1.89 10.75 8.19
C GLY A 35 1.02 9.66 8.82
N PHE A 36 0.94 8.47 8.22
CA PHE A 36 0.14 7.39 8.77
C PHE A 36 0.73 6.90 10.09
N ASP A 37 0.01 7.17 11.17
CA ASP A 37 0.27 6.57 12.48
C ASP A 37 -0.07 5.07 12.49
N SER A 38 0.33 4.36 13.55
CA SER A 38 0.14 2.92 13.71
C SER A 38 -1.30 2.45 13.45
N LEU A 39 -2.30 3.25 13.84
CA LEU A 39 -3.71 2.95 13.60
C LEU A 39 -4.07 3.02 12.10
N LYS A 40 -3.62 4.06 11.40
CA LYS A 40 -3.86 4.25 9.97
C LYS A 40 -3.14 3.20 9.15
N LEU A 41 -1.92 2.81 9.56
CA LEU A 41 -1.19 1.70 8.98
C LEU A 41 -1.96 0.38 9.12
N MET A 42 -2.47 0.07 10.32
CA MET A 42 -3.31 -1.12 10.52
C MET A 42 -4.56 -1.10 9.63
N GLN A 43 -5.25 0.04 9.55
CA GLN A 43 -6.42 0.20 8.67
C GLN A 43 -6.06 0.04 7.19
N PHE A 44 -4.89 0.55 6.78
CA PHE A 44 -4.37 0.40 5.43
C PHE A 44 -4.06 -1.06 5.12
N PHE A 45 -3.33 -1.77 5.98
CA PHE A 45 -3.03 -3.19 5.79
C PHE A 45 -4.30 -4.04 5.72
N ALA A 46 -5.24 -3.82 6.62
CA ALA A 46 -6.54 -4.51 6.62
C ALA A 46 -7.34 -4.22 5.33
N GLY A 47 -7.31 -2.99 4.82
CA GLY A 47 -7.95 -2.63 3.56
C GLY A 47 -7.29 -3.29 2.35
N VAL A 48 -5.97 -3.36 2.32
CA VAL A 48 -5.23 -4.05 1.24
C VAL A 48 -5.49 -5.56 1.28
N GLU A 49 -5.48 -6.19 2.46
CA GLU A 49 -5.75 -7.62 2.62
C GLU A 49 -7.19 -7.99 2.18
N GLN A 50 -8.17 -7.10 2.45
CA GLN A 50 -9.54 -7.28 1.96
C GLN A 50 -9.64 -7.22 0.43
N LEU A 51 -8.84 -6.36 -0.22
CA LEU A 51 -8.80 -6.24 -1.68
C LEU A 51 -8.01 -7.39 -2.32
N TYR A 52 -6.94 -7.83 -1.67
CA TYR A 52 -5.99 -8.83 -2.16
C TYR A 52 -5.70 -9.86 -1.06
N PRO A 53 -6.59 -10.83 -0.84
CA PRO A 53 -6.41 -11.85 0.18
C PRO A 53 -5.15 -12.67 -0.09
N GLY A 54 -4.36 -12.91 0.97
CA GLY A 54 -3.11 -13.66 0.91
C GLY A 54 -1.86 -12.82 0.65
N VAL A 55 -1.97 -11.49 0.56
CA VAL A 55 -0.81 -10.60 0.50
C VAL A 55 -0.47 -10.07 1.90
N ALA A 56 0.71 -10.41 2.40
CA ALA A 56 1.23 -9.92 3.67
C ALA A 56 1.97 -8.57 3.48
N LEU A 57 1.21 -7.50 3.21
CA LEU A 57 1.81 -6.17 3.03
C LEU A 57 2.50 -5.65 4.30
N GLU A 58 2.02 -6.05 5.48
CA GLU A 58 2.62 -5.68 6.76
C GLU A 58 4.08 -6.15 6.88
N GLU A 59 4.40 -7.37 6.44
CA GLU A 59 5.77 -7.89 6.44
C GLU A 59 6.69 -7.06 5.55
N TRP A 60 6.24 -6.77 4.32
CA TRP A 60 6.96 -5.89 3.40
C TRP A 60 7.20 -4.51 4.01
N PHE A 61 6.20 -3.95 4.70
CA PHE A 61 6.31 -2.66 5.34
C PHE A 61 7.38 -2.68 6.44
N ILE A 62 7.41 -3.69 7.31
CA ILE A 62 8.44 -3.80 8.37
C ILE A 62 9.86 -3.80 7.77
N GLU A 63 10.05 -4.46 6.63
CA GLU A 63 11.35 -4.50 5.93
C GLU A 63 11.71 -3.18 5.23
N HIS A 64 10.71 -2.42 4.75
CA HIS A 64 10.90 -1.27 3.86
C HIS A 64 10.46 0.07 4.43
N SER A 65 9.95 0.13 5.67
CA SER A 65 9.48 1.37 6.31
C SER A 65 10.62 2.29 6.74
N THR A 66 11.83 1.77 6.84
CA THR A 66 13.01 2.56 7.24
C THR A 66 13.35 3.59 6.16
N ASP A 67 13.66 4.83 6.60
CA ASP A 67 14.08 5.95 5.74
C ASP A 67 13.05 6.40 4.68
N GLY A 68 11.75 6.22 4.94
CA GLY A 68 10.69 6.68 4.04
C GLY A 68 10.59 5.92 2.71
N ARG A 69 11.09 4.68 2.68
CA ARG A 69 11.05 3.81 1.48
C ARG A 69 9.71 3.08 1.31
N ASP A 70 8.80 3.23 2.27
CA ASP A 70 7.40 2.80 2.27
C ASP A 70 6.51 3.66 1.35
N THR A 71 6.99 3.90 0.12
CA THR A 71 6.22 4.65 -0.88
C THR A 71 5.10 3.80 -1.46
N LEU A 72 4.01 4.45 -1.89
CA LEU A 72 2.91 3.78 -2.57
C LEU A 72 3.38 3.05 -3.83
N ARG A 73 4.36 3.60 -4.55
CA ARG A 73 5.01 2.96 -5.70
C ARG A 73 5.60 1.61 -5.32
N ASN A 74 6.34 1.55 -4.21
CA ASN A 74 6.97 0.30 -3.77
C ASN A 74 5.92 -0.70 -3.27
N ALA A 75 4.89 -0.25 -2.55
CA ALA A 75 3.78 -1.08 -2.12
C ALA A 75 3.04 -1.69 -3.32
N VAL A 76 2.70 -0.88 -4.33
CA VAL A 76 2.04 -1.33 -5.57
C VAL A 76 2.93 -2.30 -6.36
N SER A 77 4.23 -2.02 -6.44
CA SER A 77 5.18 -2.94 -7.08
C SER A 77 5.24 -4.29 -6.35
N TYR A 78 5.24 -4.29 -5.01
CA TYR A 78 5.19 -5.51 -4.21
C TYR A 78 3.90 -6.29 -4.47
N LEU A 79 2.75 -5.61 -4.38
CA LEU A 79 1.43 -6.19 -4.67
C LEU A 79 1.36 -6.79 -6.08
N THR A 80 1.87 -6.08 -7.08
CA THR A 80 1.85 -6.56 -8.47
C THR A 80 2.69 -7.83 -8.67
N ARG A 81 3.80 -7.97 -7.93
CA ARG A 81 4.63 -9.20 -7.95
C ARG A 81 3.94 -10.39 -7.30
N PHE A 82 3.16 -10.14 -6.25
CA PHE A 82 2.41 -11.18 -5.53
C PHE A 82 1.12 -11.59 -6.23
N ILE A 83 0.39 -10.62 -6.81
CA ILE A 83 -0.91 -10.83 -7.48
C ILE A 83 -0.72 -11.23 -8.95
N GLY A 84 0.46 -10.98 -9.54
CA GLY A 84 0.84 -11.52 -10.85
C GLY A 84 0.81 -13.05 -10.91
N PRO A 85 1.03 -13.69 -12.08
CA PRO A 85 0.77 -15.12 -12.32
C PRO A 85 1.60 -16.13 -11.50
N SER A 86 2.27 -15.68 -10.43
CA SER A 86 2.96 -16.47 -9.42
C SER A 86 2.03 -17.32 -8.54
N ALA A 87 0.70 -17.21 -8.69
CA ALA A 87 -0.27 -18.17 -8.13
C ALA A 87 -0.30 -19.54 -8.87
N THR A 88 0.83 -19.93 -9.48
CA THR A 88 1.06 -21.27 -10.03
C THR A 88 2.45 -21.76 -9.62
N ARG A 89 2.65 -21.99 -8.32
CA ARG A 89 3.64 -22.96 -7.84
C ARG A 89 2.95 -23.86 -6.82
N GLY A 90 2.45 -24.97 -7.34
CA GLY A 90 2.07 -26.14 -6.54
C GLY A 90 3.28 -26.94 -6.11
#